data_AF-A0AB37RAP5-F1
#
_entry.id   AF-A0AB37RAP5-F1
#
_cell.length_a   1.000
_cell.length_b   1.000
_cell.length_c   1.000
_cell.angle_alpha   90.00
_cell.angle_beta   90.00
_cell.angle_gamma   90.00
#
_symmetry.space_group_name_H-M   'P 1'
#
loop_
_entity.id
_entity.type
_entity.pdbx_description
1 polymer ?
#
loop_
_entity_poly.entity_id
_entity_poly.type
_entity_poly.pdbx_seq_one_letter_code
_entity_poly.pdbx_strand_id
1 'polypeptide(L)'
;MNQAVFTQHYLARTALYIPSLNTACTTHQVRSRYMSREVRQITPDVQEIIQHALRSLLGKGFVIALFGSEDATGAMHYHLRIDHDATGLGIEHHDNVEDGFIDDIFMLATRMKAMLKHRETLSRMHGGSQATGQVRLLTWITEDNSQTVMQTAEAAGRECLSALRERRLRA
;
A
#
# COMPACT_ATOMS: atom_id res chain seq x y z
N MET A 1 -26.83 -9.64 15.33
CA MET A 1 -27.08 -8.18 15.30
C MET A 1 -25.73 -7.48 15.33
N ASN A 2 -25.63 -6.35 14.61
CA ASN A 2 -24.48 -5.45 14.43
C ASN A 2 -23.55 -5.75 13.24
N GLN A 3 -24.06 -5.49 12.03
CA GLN A 3 -23.20 -5.06 10.92
C GLN A 3 -22.67 -3.67 11.26
N ALA A 4 -21.38 -3.55 11.54
CA ALA A 4 -20.71 -2.25 11.55
C ALA A 4 -20.65 -1.76 10.10
N VAL A 5 -21.66 -0.99 9.70
CA VAL A 5 -21.63 -0.21 8.46
C VAL A 5 -20.59 0.89 8.67
N PHE A 6 -19.35 0.64 8.27
CA PHE A 6 -18.30 1.65 8.20
C PHE A 6 -18.66 2.63 7.08
N THR A 7 -19.44 3.66 7.40
CA THR A 7 -19.76 4.75 6.49
C THR A 7 -18.55 5.68 6.39
N GLN A 8 -17.57 5.32 5.56
CA GLN A 8 -16.49 6.23 5.17
C GLN A 8 -17.04 7.22 4.14
N HIS A 9 -17.57 8.36 4.59
CA HIS A 9 -17.80 9.51 3.71
C HIS A 9 -16.45 10.17 3.42
N TYR A 10 -15.73 9.65 2.42
CA TYR A 10 -14.62 10.37 1.80
C TYR A 10 -14.98 10.63 0.34
N LEU A 11 -14.87 11.90 -0.05
CA LEU A 11 -15.27 12.46 -1.35
C LEU A 11 -14.84 11.55 -2.50
N ALA A 12 -15.76 11.30 -3.45
CA ALA A 12 -15.51 10.54 -4.66
C ALA A 12 -14.33 11.12 -5.46
N ARG A 13 -13.12 10.63 -5.17
CA ARG A 13 -11.90 10.88 -5.95
C ARG A 13 -11.54 9.58 -6.67
N THR A 14 -10.98 9.72 -7.87
CA THR A 14 -10.59 8.61 -8.73
C THR A 14 -9.45 7.80 -8.10
N ALA A 15 -9.80 6.77 -7.33
CA ALA A 15 -8.86 5.80 -6.81
C ALA A 15 -8.78 4.58 -7.74
N LEU A 16 -7.59 4.02 -7.85
CA LEU A 16 -7.36 2.77 -8.53
C LEU A 16 -7.42 1.61 -7.55
N TYR A 17 -8.39 0.75 -7.78
CA TYR A 17 -8.53 -0.50 -7.07
C TYR A 17 -7.50 -1.51 -7.58
N ILE A 18 -6.63 -1.98 -6.69
CA ILE A 18 -5.67 -3.05 -6.96
C ILE A 18 -6.14 -4.28 -6.18
N PRO A 19 -6.79 -5.28 -6.82
CA PRO A 19 -7.01 -6.57 -6.18
C PRO A 19 -5.65 -7.24 -5.91
N SER A 20 -5.61 -8.12 -4.91
CA SER A 20 -4.41 -8.83 -4.41
C SER A 20 -3.29 -8.98 -5.46
N LEU A 21 -2.09 -8.51 -5.11
CA LEU A 21 -0.89 -8.60 -5.97
C LEU A 21 -0.52 -10.07 -6.29
N ASN A 22 -1.14 -11.02 -5.61
CA ASN A 22 -0.99 -12.46 -5.79
C ASN A 22 -1.57 -13.00 -7.12
N THR A 23 -2.41 -12.26 -7.86
CA THR A 23 -3.07 -12.81 -9.06
C THR A 23 -2.26 -12.69 -10.36
N ALA A 24 -1.13 -11.95 -10.38
CA ALA A 24 -0.41 -11.67 -11.64
C ALA A 24 1.11 -11.93 -11.63
N CYS A 25 1.72 -12.36 -10.52
CA CYS A 25 3.18 -12.57 -10.46
C CYS A 25 3.54 -14.05 -10.25
N THR A 26 3.19 -14.90 -11.22
CA THR A 26 3.69 -16.28 -11.29
C THR A 26 4.87 -16.35 -12.26
N THR A 27 5.95 -15.60 -12.02
CA THR A 27 7.27 -15.89 -12.61
C THR A 27 8.37 -15.33 -11.71
N HIS A 28 9.04 -16.24 -10.99
CA HIS A 28 10.37 -16.07 -10.42
C HIS A 28 10.70 -14.73 -9.73
N GLN A 29 10.16 -14.51 -8.54
CA GLN A 29 10.92 -13.82 -7.50
C GLN A 29 11.04 -14.77 -6.32
N VAL A 30 12.28 -15.17 -6.05
CA VAL A 30 12.69 -15.81 -4.81
C VAL A 30 12.26 -14.84 -3.70
N ARG A 31 11.05 -15.06 -3.18
CA ARG A 31 10.52 -14.38 -2.00
C ARG A 31 11.61 -14.51 -0.95
N SER A 32 12.25 -13.40 -0.61
CA SER A 32 13.05 -13.28 0.61
C SER A 32 12.07 -13.47 1.77
N ARG A 33 11.73 -14.73 2.04
CA ARG A 33 10.83 -15.16 3.10
C ARG A 33 11.57 -15.03 4.42
N TYR A 34 11.85 -13.81 4.86
CA TYR A 34 12.45 -13.63 6.18
C TYR A 34 11.91 -12.47 7.01
N MET A 35 10.98 -11.65 6.52
CA MET A 35 10.60 -10.44 7.25
C MET A 35 9.08 -10.28 7.35
N SER A 36 8.40 -11.10 8.17
CA SER A 36 7.25 -10.70 9.03
C SER A 36 6.39 -11.89 9.45
N ARG A 37 6.76 -12.58 10.54
CA ARG A 37 5.80 -13.40 11.32
C ARG A 37 5.09 -12.61 12.43
N GLU A 38 5.32 -11.30 12.46
CA GLU A 38 5.24 -10.51 13.70
C GLU A 38 3.92 -9.76 13.88
N VAL A 39 3.25 -9.41 12.79
CA VAL A 39 1.98 -8.68 12.82
C VAL A 39 0.87 -9.60 12.30
N ARG A 40 0.02 -10.06 13.22
CA ARG A 40 -1.17 -10.88 12.92
C ARG A 40 -2.46 -10.09 12.99
N GLN A 41 -2.41 -8.88 13.52
CA GLN A 41 -3.54 -7.98 13.67
C GLN A 41 -3.05 -6.54 13.60
N ILE A 42 -3.80 -5.68 12.93
CA ILE A 42 -3.54 -4.24 12.88
C ILE A 42 -4.30 -3.60 14.05
N THR A 43 -3.64 -3.52 15.21
CA THR A 43 -4.14 -2.73 16.35
C THR A 43 -3.93 -1.23 16.08
N PRO A 44 -4.58 -0.32 16.82
CA PRO A 44 -4.40 1.12 16.64
C PRO A 44 -2.93 1.58 16.66
N ASP A 45 -2.12 1.03 17.57
CA ASP A 45 -0.70 1.35 17.66
C ASP A 45 0.09 0.84 16.44
N VAL A 46 -0.20 -0.37 15.98
CA VAL A 46 0.42 -0.95 14.76
C VAL A 46 0.04 -0.11 13.54
N GLN A 47 -1.23 0.28 13.44
CA GLN A 47 -1.75 1.16 12.40
C GLN A 47 -1.01 2.51 12.40
N GLU A 48 -0.81 3.11 13.58
CA GLU A 48 -0.10 4.38 13.70
C GLU A 48 1.34 4.27 13.22
N ILE A 49 2.08 3.23 13.65
CA ILE A 49 3.47 3.00 13.26
C ILE A 49 3.59 2.81 11.74
N ILE A 50 2.76 1.94 11.15
CA ILE A 50 2.81 1.68 9.71
C ILE A 50 2.45 2.94 8.92
N GLN A 51 1.37 3.64 9.30
CA GLN A 51 0.99 4.89 8.62
C GLN A 51 2.05 5.96 8.76
N HIS A 52 2.71 6.07 9.92
CA HIS A 52 3.81 7.02 10.10
C HIS A 52 4.98 6.69 9.17
N ALA A 53 5.41 5.43 9.11
CA ALA A 53 6.49 5.01 8.23
C ALA A 53 6.14 5.21 6.75
N LEU A 54 4.89 4.94 6.34
CA LEU A 54 4.41 5.25 4.98
C LEU A 54 4.40 6.76 4.69
N ARG A 55 4.03 7.61 5.66
CA ARG A 55 4.10 9.08 5.50
C ARG A 55 5.54 9.56 5.35
N SER A 56 6.47 9.00 6.13
CA SER A 56 7.90 9.29 6.03
C SER A 56 8.47 8.85 4.68
N LEU A 57 8.08 7.67 4.20
CA LEU A 57 8.44 7.18 2.88
C LEU A 57 7.90 8.07 1.77
N LEU A 58 6.61 8.42 1.78
CA LEU A 58 5.95 9.13 0.68
C LEU A 58 6.27 10.63 0.66
N GLY A 59 6.34 11.25 1.84
CA GLY A 59 6.56 12.68 2.01
C GLY A 59 5.26 13.50 1.94
N LYS A 60 5.41 14.82 1.85
CA LYS A 60 4.29 15.78 1.82
C LYS A 60 3.42 15.60 0.57
N GLY A 61 2.13 15.90 0.70
CA GLY A 61 1.15 15.82 -0.39
C GLY A 61 0.51 14.44 -0.58
N PHE A 62 0.82 13.48 0.29
CA PHE A 62 0.16 12.18 0.34
C PHE A 62 -0.77 12.07 1.56
N VAL A 63 -1.97 11.54 1.34
CA VAL A 63 -2.94 11.18 2.37
C VAL A 63 -2.98 9.66 2.46
N ILE A 64 -2.87 9.11 3.67
CA ILE A 64 -2.73 7.68 3.91
C ILE A 64 -3.72 7.25 4.97
N ALA A 65 -4.47 6.20 4.66
CA ALA A 65 -5.35 5.52 5.58
C ALA A 65 -5.10 4.01 5.51
N LEU A 66 -4.83 3.39 6.65
CA LEU A 66 -4.69 1.95 6.82
C LEU A 66 -5.63 1.50 7.92
N PHE A 67 -6.37 0.41 7.72
CA PHE A 67 -7.24 -0.16 8.75
C PHE A 67 -7.14 -1.69 8.74
N GLY A 68 -7.28 -2.30 9.91
CA GLY A 68 -7.50 -3.75 10.05
C GLY A 68 -8.98 -4.06 10.21
N SER A 69 -9.41 -5.19 9.66
CA SER A 69 -10.74 -5.76 9.91
C SER A 69 -10.65 -7.27 10.06
N GLU A 70 -11.50 -7.87 10.88
CA GLU A 70 -11.64 -9.32 11.00
C GLU A 70 -12.91 -9.76 10.27
N ASP A 71 -12.81 -10.81 9.45
CA ASP A 71 -13.98 -11.38 8.79
C ASP A 71 -14.73 -12.41 9.65
N ALA A 72 -15.84 -12.94 9.13
CA ALA A 72 -16.67 -13.91 9.84
C ALA A 72 -15.97 -15.26 10.13
N THR A 73 -14.83 -15.53 9.49
CA THR A 73 -14.02 -16.74 9.70
C THR A 73 -12.90 -16.52 10.71
N GLY A 74 -12.73 -15.28 11.20
CA GLY A 74 -11.63 -14.87 12.07
C GLY A 74 -10.35 -14.53 11.31
N ALA A 75 -10.39 -14.46 9.98
CA ALA A 75 -9.24 -14.03 9.19
C ALA A 75 -9.11 -12.50 9.26
N MET A 76 -7.87 -12.05 9.44
CA MET A 76 -7.55 -10.62 9.52
C MET A 76 -7.24 -10.08 8.12
N HIS A 77 -7.82 -8.95 7.79
CA HIS A 77 -7.69 -8.22 6.53
C HIS A 77 -7.16 -6.82 6.79
N TYR A 78 -6.43 -6.26 5.84
CA TYR A 78 -6.08 -4.86 5.84
C TYR A 78 -6.75 -4.12 4.69
N HIS A 79 -7.02 -2.83 4.90
CA HIS A 79 -7.52 -1.91 3.90
C HIS A 79 -6.59 -0.70 3.87
N LEU A 80 -5.89 -0.51 2.77
CA LEU A 80 -4.95 0.57 2.52
C LEU A 80 -5.50 1.50 1.44
N ARG A 81 -5.47 2.80 1.72
CA ARG A 81 -5.69 3.87 0.74
C ARG A 81 -4.53 4.85 0.80
N ILE A 82 -3.97 5.18 -0.36
CA ILE A 82 -2.95 6.23 -0.52
C ILE A 82 -3.41 7.16 -1.62
N ASP A 83 -3.67 8.42 -1.30
CA ASP A 83 -4.00 9.48 -2.26
C ASP A 83 -2.85 10.49 -2.36
N HIS A 84 -2.65 11.06 -3.54
CA HIS A 84 -1.74 12.18 -3.79
C HIS A 84 -2.53 13.43 -4.17
N ASP A 85 -2.49 14.44 -3.30
CA ASP A 85 -3.37 15.60 -3.36
C ASP A 85 -3.18 16.44 -4.63
N ALA A 86 -1.93 16.62 -5.07
CA ALA A 86 -1.62 17.50 -6.19
C ALA A 86 -2.09 16.92 -7.54
N THR A 87 -2.17 15.59 -7.66
CA THR A 87 -2.61 14.93 -8.90
C THR A 87 -4.03 14.36 -8.79
N GLY A 88 -4.60 14.28 -7.59
CA GLY A 88 -5.89 13.63 -7.34
C GLY A 88 -5.87 12.11 -7.60
N LEU A 89 -4.67 11.52 -7.76
CA LEU A 89 -4.51 10.09 -8.00
C LEU A 89 -4.45 9.35 -6.67
N GLY A 90 -5.15 8.23 -6.59
CA GLY A 90 -5.10 7.37 -5.42
C GLY A 90 -4.99 5.89 -5.78
N ILE A 91 -4.50 5.11 -4.84
CA ILE A 91 -4.52 3.65 -4.86
C ILE A 91 -5.31 3.16 -3.66
N GLU A 92 -6.10 2.11 -3.90
CA GLU A 92 -6.80 1.35 -2.88
C GLU A 92 -6.36 -0.11 -3.00
N HIS A 93 -5.92 -0.68 -1.89
CA HIS A 93 -5.45 -2.05 -1.81
C HIS A 93 -5.96 -2.70 -0.53
N HIS A 94 -6.46 -3.92 -0.65
CA HIS A 94 -6.88 -4.72 0.49
C HIS A 94 -6.49 -6.16 0.22
N ASP A 95 -6.04 -6.84 1.27
CA ASP A 95 -5.68 -8.24 1.24
C ASP A 95 -5.67 -8.79 2.67
N ASN A 96 -5.41 -10.08 2.82
CA ASN A 96 -5.21 -10.71 4.11
C ASN A 96 -3.97 -10.14 4.83
N VAL A 97 -4.02 -10.08 6.16
CA VAL A 97 -2.85 -9.84 7.00
C VAL A 97 -2.08 -11.16 7.12
N GLU A 98 -1.18 -11.39 6.17
CA GLU A 98 -0.31 -12.58 6.09
C GLU A 98 1.18 -12.21 6.10
N ASP A 99 2.06 -13.20 6.27
CA ASP A 99 3.51 -13.00 6.20
C ASP A 99 3.88 -12.31 4.87
N GLY A 100 4.49 -11.12 4.96
CA GLY A 100 4.91 -10.30 3.81
C GLY A 100 4.01 -9.11 3.49
N PHE A 101 2.83 -8.95 4.13
CA PHE A 101 1.93 -7.84 3.79
C PHE A 101 2.56 -6.45 3.98
N ILE A 102 3.47 -6.30 4.96
CA ILE A 102 4.22 -5.04 5.17
C ILE A 102 5.12 -4.76 3.96
N ASP A 103 5.81 -5.78 3.42
CA ASP A 103 6.65 -5.60 2.25
C ASP A 103 5.80 -5.17 1.04
N ASP A 104 4.63 -5.77 0.87
CA ASP A 104 3.71 -5.46 -0.23
C ASP A 104 3.21 -4.01 -0.19
N ILE A 105 2.75 -3.52 0.97
CA ILE A 105 2.27 -2.12 1.08
C ILE A 105 3.39 -1.10 0.87
N PHE A 106 4.62 -1.38 1.32
CA PHE A 106 5.76 -0.48 1.13
C PHE A 106 6.27 -0.52 -0.30
N MET A 107 6.24 -1.68 -0.96
CA MET A 107 6.51 -1.80 -2.39
C MET A 107 5.52 -0.97 -3.20
N LEU A 108 4.23 -1.14 -2.91
CA LEU A 108 3.15 -0.43 -3.59
C LEU A 108 3.27 1.09 -3.44
N ALA A 109 3.50 1.57 -2.21
CA ALA A 109 3.71 2.98 -1.92
C ALA A 109 4.95 3.53 -2.66
N THR A 110 6.05 2.78 -2.69
CA THR A 110 7.29 3.19 -3.37
C THR A 110 7.11 3.29 -4.87
N ARG A 111 6.41 2.33 -5.49
CA ARG A 111 6.09 2.36 -6.92
C ARG A 111 5.19 3.54 -7.28
N MET A 112 4.14 3.80 -6.49
CA MET A 112 3.31 5.00 -6.67
C MET A 112 4.16 6.28 -6.61
N LYS A 113 5.05 6.40 -5.62
CA LYS A 113 5.94 7.55 -5.49
C LYS A 113 6.91 7.69 -6.68
N ALA A 114 7.52 6.61 -7.11
CA ALA A 114 8.47 6.60 -8.23
C ALA A 114 7.77 7.05 -9.52
N MET A 115 6.62 6.46 -9.82
CA MET A 115 5.82 6.80 -10.98
C MET A 115 5.42 8.29 -11.01
N LEU A 116 5.02 8.87 -9.86
CA LEU A 116 4.67 10.29 -9.78
C LEU A 116 5.85 11.24 -10.03
N LYS A 117 7.10 10.78 -9.86
CA LYS A 117 8.29 11.58 -10.21
C LYS A 117 8.50 11.69 -11.72
N HIS A 118 7.97 10.75 -12.50
CA HIS A 118 8.12 10.76 -13.95
C HIS A 118 7.05 11.66 -14.59
N ARG A 119 7.38 12.95 -14.73
CA ARG A 119 6.50 14.00 -15.30
C ARG A 119 5.95 13.65 -16.69
N GLU A 120 6.74 12.97 -17.53
CA GLU A 120 6.32 12.51 -18.86
C GLU A 120 5.22 11.44 -18.78
N THR A 121 5.28 10.58 -17.76
CA THR A 121 4.25 9.56 -17.47
C THR A 121 2.92 10.24 -17.11
N LEU A 122 2.96 11.30 -16.30
CA LEU A 122 1.79 12.13 -15.97
C LEU A 122 1.22 12.87 -17.19
N SER A 123 2.09 13.42 -18.05
CA SER A 123 1.66 14.11 -19.27
C SER A 123 0.99 13.16 -20.29
N ARG A 124 1.47 11.92 -20.41
CA ARG A 124 0.87 10.89 -21.27
C ARG A 124 -0.52 10.45 -20.82
N MET A 125 -0.88 10.66 -19.55
CA MET A 125 -2.21 10.34 -19.02
C MET A 125 -3.28 11.40 -19.36
N HIS A 126 -2.90 12.66 -19.55
CA HIS A 126 -3.84 13.75 -19.86
C HIS A 126 -4.41 13.69 -21.29
N GLY A 127 -3.82 12.89 -22.19
CA GLY A 127 -4.20 12.80 -23.61
C GLY A 127 -5.02 11.56 -23.99
N GLY A 128 -5.35 10.67 -23.05
CA GLY A 128 -6.10 9.43 -23.31
C GLY A 128 -7.47 9.43 -22.64
N SER A 129 -8.48 8.84 -23.30
CA SER A 129 -9.82 8.63 -22.74
C SER A 129 -9.75 8.18 -21.28
N GLN A 130 -10.50 8.82 -20.39
CA GLN A 130 -10.43 8.58 -18.93
C GLN A 130 -10.62 7.10 -18.54
N ALA A 131 -11.27 6.31 -19.39
CA ALA A 131 -11.43 4.86 -19.22
C ALA A 131 -10.12 4.05 -19.39
N THR A 132 -9.17 4.50 -20.23
CA THR A 132 -7.89 3.79 -20.47
C THR A 132 -6.74 4.31 -19.58
N GLY A 133 -6.88 5.52 -19.04
CA GLY A 133 -5.90 6.11 -18.11
C GLY A 133 -5.76 5.30 -16.82
N GLN A 134 -6.87 4.81 -16.27
CA GLN A 134 -6.88 3.96 -15.07
C GLN A 134 -6.17 2.61 -15.29
N VAL A 135 -6.50 1.91 -16.38
CA VAL A 135 -5.90 0.59 -16.70
C VAL A 135 -4.40 0.73 -16.92
N ARG A 136 -3.94 1.78 -17.61
CA ARG A 136 -2.50 2.03 -17.80
C ARG A 136 -1.79 2.33 -16.48
N LEU A 137 -2.41 3.09 -15.59
CA LEU A 137 -1.81 3.44 -14.31
C LEU A 137 -1.62 2.20 -13.41
N LEU A 138 -2.56 1.25 -13.43
CA LEU A 138 -2.41 -0.06 -12.77
C LEU A 138 -1.23 -0.87 -13.31
N THR A 139 -1.12 -1.01 -14.64
CA THR A 139 -0.04 -1.77 -15.30
C THR A 139 1.35 -1.28 -14.87
N TRP A 140 1.56 0.03 -14.77
CA TRP A 140 2.87 0.58 -14.41
C TRP A 140 3.21 0.42 -12.93
N ILE A 141 2.21 0.55 -12.04
CA ILE A 141 2.41 0.31 -10.60
C ILE A 141 2.67 -1.17 -10.32
N THR A 142 2.22 -2.09 -11.16
CA THR A 142 2.53 -3.52 -10.99
C THR A 142 3.89 -3.92 -11.56
N GLU A 143 4.44 -3.16 -12.51
CA GLU A 143 5.62 -3.55 -13.30
C GLU A 143 6.94 -2.85 -12.91
N ASP A 144 6.91 -1.73 -12.17
CA ASP A 144 8.15 -1.05 -11.75
C ASP A 144 8.87 -1.83 -10.64
N ASN A 145 9.76 -2.71 -11.09
CA ASN A 145 10.69 -3.48 -10.27
C ASN A 145 12.12 -2.94 -10.36
N SER A 146 12.29 -1.64 -10.60
CA SER A 146 13.63 -1.05 -10.62
C SER A 146 14.35 -1.29 -9.30
N GLN A 147 15.67 -1.49 -9.37
CA GLN A 147 16.49 -1.77 -8.18
C GLN A 147 16.32 -0.68 -7.11
N THR A 148 16.21 0.58 -7.52
CA THR A 148 15.96 1.71 -6.62
C THR A 148 14.62 1.59 -5.88
N VAL A 149 13.54 1.19 -6.58
CA VAL A 149 12.24 0.95 -5.94
C VAL A 149 12.34 -0.19 -4.94
N MET A 150 12.91 -1.33 -5.33
CA MET A 150 13.04 -2.48 -4.45
C MET A 150 13.84 -2.16 -3.19
N GLN A 151 15.01 -1.51 -3.33
CA GLN A 151 15.86 -1.14 -2.19
C GLN A 151 15.20 -0.10 -1.27
N THR A 152 14.49 0.88 -1.84
CA THR A 152 13.80 1.91 -1.05
C THR A 152 12.65 1.31 -0.26
N ALA A 153 11.84 0.45 -0.89
CA ALA A 153 10.74 -0.24 -0.25
C ALA A 153 11.24 -1.14 0.89
N GLU A 154 12.28 -1.94 0.64
CA GLU A 154 12.87 -2.84 1.62
C GLU A 154 13.47 -2.08 2.81
N ALA A 155 14.18 -0.97 2.56
CA ALA A 155 14.72 -0.14 3.63
C ALA A 155 13.62 0.44 4.54
N ALA A 156 12.59 1.03 3.95
CA ALA A 156 11.47 1.61 4.70
C ALA A 156 10.65 0.54 5.43
N GLY A 157 10.43 -0.62 4.82
CA GLY A 157 9.78 -1.77 5.46
C GLY A 157 10.56 -2.28 6.66
N ARG A 158 11.89 -2.40 6.56
CA ARG A 158 12.76 -2.80 7.69
C ARG A 158 12.72 -1.80 8.84
N GLU A 159 12.73 -0.51 8.56
CA GLU A 159 12.60 0.53 9.59
C GLU A 159 11.24 0.43 10.31
N CYS A 160 10.17 0.25 9.55
CA CYS A 160 8.83 0.02 10.10
C CYS A 160 8.78 -1.23 11.00
N LEU A 161 9.34 -2.35 10.55
CA LEU A 161 9.40 -3.58 11.34
C LEU A 161 10.23 -3.41 12.62
N SER A 162 11.32 -2.65 12.55
CA SER A 162 12.16 -2.36 13.71
C SER A 162 11.37 -1.56 14.76
N ALA A 163 10.61 -0.54 14.33
CA ALA A 163 9.73 0.22 15.21
C ALA A 163 8.61 -0.64 15.84
N LEU A 164 8.01 -1.55 15.06
CA LEU A 164 6.99 -2.48 15.57
C LEU A 164 7.57 -3.44 16.63
N ARG A 165 8.80 -3.94 16.42
CA ARG A 165 9.51 -4.79 17.40
C ARG A 165 9.81 -4.05 18.68
N GLU A 166 10.34 -2.83 18.59
CA GLU A 166 10.62 -2.00 19.76
C GLU A 166 9.37 -1.73 20.57
N ARG A 167 8.24 -1.44 19.91
CA ARG A 167 6.95 -1.23 20.59
C ARG A 167 6.50 -2.47 21.35
N ARG A 168 6.62 -3.65 20.73
CA ARG A 168 6.26 -4.94 21.34
C ARG A 168 7.12 -5.25 22.57
N LEU A 169 8.41 -4.92 22.55
CA LEU A 169 9.30 -5.11 23.70
C LEU A 169 8.98 -4.19 24.88
N ARG A 170 8.26 -3.08 24.64
CA ARG A 170 7.83 -2.12 25.67
C ARG A 170 6.40 -2.34 26.17
N ALA A 171 5.66 -3.28 25.58
CA ALA A 171 4.29 -3.65 25.96
C ALA A 171 4.32 -4.81 26.96
#